data_AF-A0A4Q3WC54-F1
#
_entry.id   AF-A0A4Q3WC54-F1
#
_cell.length_a   1.000
_cell.length_b   1.000
_cell.length_c   1.000
_cell.angle_alpha   90.00
_cell.angle_beta   90.00
_cell.angle_gamma   90.00
#
_symmetry.space_group_name_H-M   'P 1'
#
loop_
_entity.id
_entity.type
_entity.pdbx_description
1 polymer ?
#
loop_
_entity_poly.entity_id
_entity_poly.type
_entity_poly.pdbx_seq_one_letter_code
_entity_poly.pdbx_strand_id
1 'polypeptide(L)' 'MDAIAADTQEVNLVIRRELHSDVPLVNQIADYIISAGGKRIRPTLVLLFANAWGYRGADHHALAAIVEFIHTATLL' A
#
# COMPACT_ATOMS: atom_id res chain seq x y z
N MET A 1 -2.19 -16.22 -1.16
CA MET A 1 -2.27 -14.76 -0.92
C MET A 1 -3.62 -14.34 -0.34
N ASP A 2 -4.60 -15.25 -0.26
CA ASP A 2 -5.95 -14.97 0.22
C ASP A 2 -6.03 -14.42 1.65
N ALA A 3 -5.07 -14.79 2.52
CA ALA A 3 -5.04 -14.39 3.94
C ALA A 3 -4.93 -12.87 4.18
N ILE A 4 -4.48 -12.09 3.19
CA ILE A 4 -4.34 -10.63 3.29
C ILE A 4 -5.06 -9.90 2.14
N ALA A 5 -5.97 -10.57 1.43
CA ALA A 5 -6.61 -10.00 0.25
C ALA A 5 -7.43 -8.74 0.59
N ALA A 6 -8.20 -8.78 1.67
CA ALA A 6 -8.96 -7.63 2.16
C ALA A 6 -8.04 -6.48 2.59
N ASP A 7 -7.01 -6.77 3.39
CA ASP A 7 -6.02 -5.77 3.79
C ASP A 7 -5.31 -5.12 2.59
N THR A 8 -5.03 -5.90 1.54
CA THR A 8 -4.40 -5.39 0.31
C THR A 8 -5.33 -4.42 -0.43
N GLN A 9 -6.65 -4.67 -0.41
CA GLN A 9 -7.62 -3.74 -0.98
C GLN A 9 -7.66 -2.43 -0.18
N GLU A 10 -7.65 -2.50 1.15
CA GLU A 10 -7.60 -1.31 2.01
C GLU A 10 -6.32 -0.48 1.77
N VAL A 11 -5.17 -1.13 1.65
CA VAL A 11 -3.92 -0.45 1.29
C VAL A 11 -4.03 0.27 -0.06
N ASN A 12 -4.69 -0.33 -1.05
CA ASN A 12 -4.91 0.33 -2.34
C ASN A 12 -5.80 1.56 -2.23
N LEU A 13 -6.84 1.50 -1.38
CA LEU A 13 -7.71 2.65 -1.11
C LEU A 13 -6.93 3.77 -0.43
N VAL A 14 -6.10 3.45 0.56
CA VAL A 14 -5.20 4.41 1.21
C VAL A 14 -4.29 5.07 0.17
N ILE A 15 -3.63 4.29 -0.70
CA ILE A 15 -2.74 4.84 -1.73
C ILE A 15 -3.46 5.81 -2.66
N ARG A 16 -4.64 5.45 -3.15
CA ARG A 16 -5.45 6.32 -4.01
C ARG A 16 -5.82 7.62 -3.31
N ARG A 17 -6.22 7.53 -2.04
CA ARG A 17 -6.63 8.70 -1.25
C ARG A 17 -5.46 9.65 -1.01
N GLU A 18 -4.32 9.13 -0.56
CA GLU A 18 -3.17 9.96 -0.18
C GLU A 18 -2.45 10.59 -1.38
N LEU A 19 -2.52 9.97 -2.57
CA LEU A 19 -1.93 10.50 -3.81
C LEU A 19 -2.95 11.19 -4.73
N HIS A 20 -4.19 11.39 -4.28
CA HIS A 20 -5.16 12.15 -5.05
C HIS A 20 -4.70 13.61 -5.20
N SER A 21 -4.57 14.09 -6.43
CA SER A 21 -4.08 15.44 -6.71
C SER A 21 -4.69 16.02 -7.98
N ASP A 22 -4.81 17.34 -8.04
CA ASP A 22 -5.15 18.06 -9.28
C ASP A 22 -4.01 17.98 -10.32
N VAL A 23 -2.79 17.57 -9.90
CA VAL A 23 -1.66 17.35 -10.79
C VAL A 23 -1.76 15.94 -11.40
N PRO A 24 -1.98 15.78 -12.72
CA PRO A 24 -2.23 14.48 -13.34
C PRO A 24 -1.10 13.46 -13.13
N LEU A 25 0.15 13.92 -13.07
CA LEU A 25 1.32 13.06 -12.86
C LEU A 25 1.26 12.34 -11.50
N VAL A 26 0.75 13.00 -10.45
CA VAL A 26 0.69 12.38 -9.11
C VAL A 26 -0.33 11.23 -9.11
N ASN A 27 -1.47 11.37 -9.79
CA ASN A 27 -2.44 10.29 -9.94
C ASN A 27 -1.86 9.09 -10.73
N GLN A 28 -1.01 9.36 -11.74
CA GLN A 28 -0.32 8.30 -12.49
C GLN A 28 0.66 7.52 -11.60
N ILE A 29 1.33 8.20 -10.64
CA ILE A 29 2.17 7.51 -9.66
C ILE A 29 1.32 6.59 -8.78
N ALA A 30 0.13 7.03 -8.35
CA ALA A 30 -0.78 6.18 -7.57
C ALA A 30 -1.17 4.90 -8.34
N ASP A 31 -1.54 5.04 -9.61
CA ASP A 31 -1.87 3.91 -10.46
C ASP A 31 -0.66 3.01 -10.74
N TYR A 32 0.54 3.57 -10.91
CA TYR A 32 1.77 2.80 -11.03
C TYR A 32 2.03 1.94 -9.79
N ILE A 33 1.92 2.51 -8.58
CA ILE A 33 2.12 1.78 -7.33
C ILE A 33 1.09 0.65 -7.16
N ILE A 34 -0.17 0.89 -7.54
CA ILE A 34 -1.25 -0.11 -7.42
C ILE A 34 -1.13 -1.20 -8.50
N SER A 35 -0.77 -0.82 -9.72
CA SER A 35 -0.67 -1.73 -10.88
C SER A 35 0.65 -2.48 -10.96
N ALA A 36 1.67 -2.08 -10.18
CA ALA A 36 2.90 -2.83 -9.96
C ALA A 36 2.59 -4.17 -9.28
N GLY A 37 2.08 -5.12 -10.07
CA GLY A 37 1.65 -6.43 -9.62
C GLY A 37 2.79 -7.34 -9.20
N GLY A 38 2.42 -8.39 -8.46
CA GLY A 38 3.15 -9.64 -8.36
C GLY A 38 3.61 -10.02 -6.96
N LYS A 39 4.20 -9.10 -6.20
CA LYS A 39 4.69 -9.46 -4.86
C LYS A 39 4.56 -8.39 -3.79
N ARG A 40 4.43 -7.10 -4.15
CA ARG A 40 4.42 -5.91 -3.25
C ARG A 40 4.95 -6.27 -1.86
N ILE A 41 6.21 -6.71 -1.82
CA ILE A 41 6.72 -7.53 -0.71
C ILE A 41 6.69 -6.71 0.56
N ARG A 42 6.96 -5.41 0.44
CA ARG A 42 7.04 -4.48 1.54
C ARG A 42 5.68 -4.30 2.25
N PRO A 43 4.59 -3.88 1.57
CA PRO A 43 3.28 -3.82 2.22
C PRO A 43 2.79 -5.20 2.65
N THR A 44 3.03 -6.25 1.86
CA THR A 44 2.67 -7.63 2.23
C THR A 44 3.29 -8.05 3.57
N LEU A 45 4.57 -7.75 3.79
CA LEU A 45 5.24 -8.06 5.06
C LEU A 45 4.62 -7.30 6.23
N VAL A 46 4.32 -6.00 6.05
CA VAL A 46 3.64 -5.20 7.09
C VAL A 46 2.30 -5.83 7.47
N LEU A 47 1.48 -6.19 6.49
CA LEU A 47 0.17 -6.80 6.71
C LEU A 47 0.28 -8.17 7.40
N LEU A 48 1.20 -9.02 6.93
CA LEU A 48 1.42 -10.34 7.54
C LEU A 48 1.88 -10.24 8.99
N PHE A 49 2.74 -9.29 9.33
CA PHE A 49 3.17 -9.07 10.71
C PHE A 49 2.03 -8.54 11.58
N ALA A 50 1.28 -7.55 11.11
CA ALA A 50 0.10 -7.04 11.84
C ALA A 50 -0.89 -8.18 12.16
N ASN A 51 -1.20 -9.03 11.17
CA ASN A 51 -2.09 -10.16 11.34
C ASN A 51 -1.50 -11.25 12.24
N ALA A 52 -0.19 -11.54 12.13
CA ALA A 52 0.49 -12.53 12.97
C ALA A 52 0.52 -12.14 14.46
N TRP A 53 0.59 -10.85 14.77
CA TRP A 53 0.47 -10.32 16.15
C TRP A 53 -0.97 -10.06 16.60
N GLY A 54 -1.96 -10.34 15.76
CA GLY A 54 -3.37 -10.17 16.09
C GLY A 54 -3.79 -8.70 16.26
N TYR A 55 -3.10 -7.77 15.60
CA TYR A 55 -3.51 -6.36 15.58
C TYR A 55 -4.87 -6.23 14.90
N ARG A 56 -5.75 -5.39 15.46
CA ARG A 56 -7.15 -5.23 15.00
C ARG A 56 -7.52 -3.79 14.63
N GLY A 57 -6.57 -2.86 14.67
CA GLY A 57 -6.79 -1.49 14.21
C GLY A 57 -6.65 -1.38 12.69
N ALA A 58 -6.54 -0.15 12.18
CA ALA A 58 -6.39 0.13 10.75
C ALA A 58 -5.04 0.78 10.38
N ASP A 59 -4.19 1.06 11.35
CA ASP A 59 -2.94 1.80 11.12
C ASP A 59 -1.94 1.01 10.26
N HIS A 60 -2.04 -0.32 10.23
CA HIS A 60 -1.20 -1.18 9.39
C HIS A 60 -1.44 -0.97 7.90
N HIS A 61 -2.63 -0.52 7.48
CA HIS A 61 -2.89 -0.14 6.09
C HIS A 61 -2.14 1.14 5.70
N ALA A 62 -2.19 2.15 6.57
CA ALA A 62 -1.45 3.39 6.39
C ALA A 62 0.06 3.15 6.40
N LEU A 63 0.56 2.34 7.34
CA LEU A 63 1.96 1.97 7.41
C LEU A 63 2.43 1.22 6.15
N ALA A 64 1.64 0.25 5.68
CA ALA A 64 1.93 -0.49 4.45
C ALA A 64 2.00 0.44 3.22
N ALA A 65 1.10 1.42 3.12
CA ALA A 65 1.14 2.44 2.07
C ALA A 65 2.38 3.35 2.17
N ILE A 66 2.71 3.85 3.36
CA ILE A 66 3.88 4.71 3.60
C ILE A 66 5.18 4.00 3.21
N VAL A 67 5.34 2.73 3.62
CA VAL A 67 6.54 1.96 3.27
C VAL A 67 6.68 1.83 1.75
N GLU A 68 5.57 1.63 1.04
CA GLU A 68 5.58 1.56 -0.42
C GLU A 68 5.88 2.92 -1.04
N PHE A 69 5.35 4.03 -0.50
CA PHE A 69 5.69 5.38 -0.97
C PHE A 69 7.18 5.69 -0.85
N ILE A 70 7.78 5.39 0.29
CA ILE A 70 9.23 5.58 0.49
C ILE A 70 10.00 4.77 -0.54
N HIS A 71 9.62 3.52 -0.78
CA HIS A 71 10.26 2.70 -1.79
C HIS A 71 10.15 3.29 -3.20
N THR A 72 8.95 3.69 -3.61
CA THR A 72 8.72 4.30 -4.93
C THR A 72 9.50 5.60 -5.07
N ALA A 73 9.55 6.44 -4.04
CA ALA A 73 10.33 7.67 -4.03
C ALA A 73 11.84 7.43 -4.18
N THR A 74 12.35 6.27 -3.76
CA THR A 74 13.77 5.91 -3.99
C THR A 74 14.07 5.32 -5.38
N LEU A 75 13.03 4.96 -6.15
CA LEU A 75 13.19 4.43 -7.51
C LEU A 75 13.08 5.51 -8.59
N LEU A 76 12.48 6.66 -8.26
CA LEU A 76 12.35 7.85 -9.10
C LEU A 76 13.55 8.78 -8.91
#